data_AF-A0A8S0G6B0-F1
#
_entry.id   AF-A0A8S0G6B0-F1
#
_cell.length_a   1.000
_cell.length_b   1.000
_cell.length_c   1.000
_cell.angle_alpha   90.00
_cell.angle_beta   90.00
_cell.angle_gamma   90.00
#
_symmetry.space_group_name_H-M   'P 1'
#
loop_
_entity.id
_entity.type
_entity.pdbx_description
1 polymer ?
#
loop_
_entity_poly.entity_id
_entity_poly.type
_entity_poly.pdbx_seq_one_letter_code
_entity_poly.pdbx_strand_id
1 'polypeptide(L)'
;MRKEGTAIVYISHKLAEIRRICDRYTVMKDGSSVCSGMVSDVSNDDIVRLMVGRELQNRFNAMKENVSNLAHDTVFEVRNVTSRDRKKVRDISFSVCRGEILGFAGLVGSGRTELMNCLFGVDKRAGGEIRLNGKDISPRSPLDAVKKGMAYIKLHGQA
;
A
#
# COMPACT_ATOMS: atom_id res chain seq x y z
N MET A 1 18.00 11.52 -30.19
CA MET A 1 18.04 10.09 -29.83
C MET A 1 17.68 9.18 -31.00
N ARG A 2 16.39 9.04 -31.41
CA ARG A 2 16.02 8.22 -32.59
C ARG A 2 16.70 8.65 -33.90
N LYS A 3 16.87 9.97 -34.10
CA LYS A 3 17.53 10.55 -35.27
C LYS A 3 19.07 10.43 -35.25
N GLU A 4 19.65 10.00 -34.13
CA GLU A 4 21.11 9.90 -33.94
C GLU A 4 21.61 8.44 -34.05
N GLY A 5 20.72 7.47 -34.31
CA GLY A 5 21.09 6.06 -34.45
C GLY A 5 21.37 5.32 -33.14
N THR A 6 21.13 5.95 -31.98
CA THR A 6 21.41 5.37 -30.67
C THR A 6 20.22 4.57 -30.13
N ALA A 7 20.45 3.29 -29.81
CA ALA A 7 19.49 2.44 -29.11
C ALA A 7 19.54 2.68 -27.59
N ILE A 8 18.37 2.71 -26.94
CA ILE A 8 18.24 2.92 -25.49
C ILE A 8 17.40 1.79 -24.91
N VAL A 9 17.91 1.18 -23.84
CA VAL A 9 17.15 0.23 -23.03
C VAL A 9 16.58 0.99 -21.83
N TYR A 10 15.26 1.05 -21.74
CA TYR A 10 14.54 1.73 -20.67
C TYR A 10 13.71 0.71 -19.87
N ILE A 11 13.98 0.61 -18.57
CA ILE A 11 13.34 -0.35 -17.66
C ILE A 11 12.37 0.41 -16.76
N SER A 12 11.07 0.12 -16.87
CA SER A 12 10.04 0.77 -16.08
C SER A 12 8.80 -0.11 -16.01
N HIS A 13 7.96 0.11 -14.99
CA HIS A 13 6.60 -0.42 -14.89
C HIS A 13 5.55 0.70 -15.07
N LYS A 14 6.00 1.94 -15.28
CA LYS A 14 5.11 3.09 -15.51
C LYS A 14 4.69 3.16 -16.97
N LEU A 15 3.52 2.60 -17.27
CA LEU A 15 3.03 2.43 -18.65
C LEU A 15 2.86 3.75 -19.41
N ALA A 16 2.51 4.84 -18.73
CA ALA A 16 2.40 6.16 -19.35
C ALA A 16 3.75 6.66 -19.92
N GLU A 17 4.86 6.39 -19.21
CA GLU A 17 6.21 6.76 -19.66
C GLU A 17 6.65 5.83 -20.80
N ILE A 18 6.38 4.53 -20.68
CA ILE A 18 6.68 3.54 -21.74
C ILE A 18 6.01 3.92 -23.06
N ARG A 19 4.72 4.25 -23.04
CA ARG A 19 3.98 4.66 -24.24
C ARG A 19 4.51 5.91 -24.90
N ARG A 20 5.02 6.85 -24.10
CA ARG A 20 5.51 8.13 -24.59
C ARG A 20 6.89 8.01 -25.24
N ILE A 21 7.72 7.08 -24.78
CA ILE A 21 9.16 7.06 -25.08
C ILE A 21 9.54 5.86 -25.97
N CYS A 22 8.97 4.69 -25.71
CA CYS A 22 9.43 3.42 -26.26
C CYS A 22 8.71 3.03 -27.56
N ASP A 23 9.46 2.43 -28.49
CA ASP A 23 8.92 1.75 -29.69
C ASP A 23 8.50 0.32 -29.43
N ARG A 24 9.35 -0.37 -28.70
CA ARG A 24 9.27 -1.80 -28.46
C ARG A 24 9.22 -2.04 -26.98
N TYR A 25 8.54 -3.11 -26.60
CA TYR A 25 8.49 -3.58 -25.24
C TYR A 25 8.97 -5.04 -25.18
N THR A 26 9.49 -5.41 -24.02
CA THR A 26 9.70 -6.79 -23.60
C THR A 26 9.22 -6.89 -22.16
N VAL A 27 8.30 -7.80 -21.88
CA VAL A 27 7.88 -8.14 -20.52
C VAL A 27 8.69 -9.33 -20.05
N MET A 28 9.38 -9.17 -18.93
CA MET A 28 10.07 -10.25 -18.24
C MET A 28 9.32 -10.62 -16.97
N LYS A 29 9.21 -11.92 -16.68
CA LYS A 29 8.61 -12.48 -15.47
C LYS A 29 9.36 -13.75 -15.09
N ASP A 30 9.59 -13.94 -13.79
CA ASP A 30 10.22 -15.16 -13.25
C ASP A 30 11.54 -15.52 -13.96
N GLY A 31 12.35 -14.50 -14.26
CA GLY A 31 13.65 -14.64 -14.93
C GLY A 31 13.59 -14.90 -16.44
N SER A 32 12.40 -14.96 -17.04
CA SER A 32 12.20 -15.30 -18.46
C SER A 32 11.51 -14.17 -19.24
N SER A 33 11.80 -14.06 -20.54
CA SER A 33 11.05 -13.18 -21.44
C SER A 33 9.70 -13.82 -21.76
N VAL A 34 8.62 -13.15 -21.37
CA VAL A 34 7.25 -13.64 -21.56
C VAL A 34 6.68 -13.20 -22.90
N CYS A 35 6.96 -11.97 -23.31
CA CYS A 35 6.43 -11.38 -24.55
C CYS A 35 7.24 -10.16 -24.97
N SER A 36 7.36 -9.93 -26.28
CA SER A 36 7.92 -8.72 -26.86
C SER A 36 7.12 -8.29 -28.07
N GLY A 37 7.06 -6.99 -28.33
CA GLY A 37 6.30 -6.45 -29.48
C GLY A 37 6.48 -4.95 -29.65
N MET A 38 5.68 -4.36 -30.54
CA MET A 38 5.58 -2.91 -30.66
C MET A 38 4.63 -2.36 -29.59
N VAL A 39 4.99 -1.21 -29.02
CA VAL A 39 4.16 -0.52 -28.03
C VAL A 39 2.84 -0.03 -28.63
N SER A 40 2.80 0.21 -29.95
CA SER A 40 1.59 0.56 -30.71
C SER A 40 0.54 -0.56 -30.73
N ASP A 41 0.97 -1.82 -30.63
CA ASP A 41 0.13 -2.98 -30.93
C ASP A 41 -0.40 -3.67 -29.67
N VAL A 42 -0.19 -3.08 -28.50
CA VAL A 42 -0.53 -3.69 -27.20
C VAL A 42 -1.26 -2.69 -26.31
N SER A 43 -2.27 -3.15 -25.56
CA SER A 43 -2.95 -2.32 -24.56
C SER A 43 -2.21 -2.27 -23.22
N ASN A 44 -2.53 -1.31 -22.37
CA ASN A 44 -1.96 -1.26 -21.02
C ASN A 44 -2.37 -2.49 -20.21
N ASP A 45 -3.62 -2.92 -20.33
CA ASP A 45 -4.15 -4.06 -19.60
C ASP A 45 -3.46 -5.36 -20.00
N ASP A 46 -3.09 -5.51 -21.28
CA ASP A 46 -2.35 -6.68 -21.75
C ASP A 46 -0.93 -6.71 -21.17
N ILE A 47 -0.22 -5.57 -21.15
CA ILE A 47 1.09 -5.49 -20.50
C ILE A 47 0.97 -5.83 -19.00
N VAL A 48 -0.03 -5.30 -18.31
CA VAL A 48 -0.27 -5.61 -16.87
C VAL A 48 -0.55 -7.09 -16.68
N ARG A 49 -1.36 -7.72 -17.53
CA ARG A 49 -1.64 -9.15 -17.48
C ARG A 49 -0.38 -9.99 -17.69
N LEU A 50 0.50 -9.59 -18.60
CA LEU A 50 1.78 -10.25 -18.84
C LEU A 50 2.73 -10.10 -17.64
N MET A 51 2.74 -8.94 -16.98
CA MET A 51 3.57 -8.66 -15.80
C MET A 51 3.10 -9.44 -14.56
N VAL A 52 1.79 -9.42 -14.28
CA VAL A 52 1.23 -9.90 -13.01
C VAL A 52 0.74 -11.36 -13.11
N GLY A 53 0.26 -11.78 -14.28
CA GLY A 53 -0.42 -13.07 -14.49
C GLY A 53 -1.90 -13.04 -14.10
N ARG A 54 -2.71 -13.91 -14.73
CA ARG A 54 -4.19 -13.94 -14.60
C ARG A 54 -4.68 -14.28 -13.19
N GLU A 55 -3.87 -14.97 -12.39
CA GLU A 55 -4.28 -15.50 -11.09
C GLU A 55 -4.50 -14.41 -10.02
N LEU A 56 -3.80 -13.27 -10.13
CA LEU A 56 -3.92 -12.20 -9.15
C LEU A 56 -5.25 -11.44 -9.27
N GLN A 57 -5.75 -11.24 -10.49
CA GLN A 57 -6.93 -10.39 -10.75
C GLN A 57 -8.23 -10.99 -10.20
N ASN A 58 -8.37 -12.33 -10.26
CA ASN A 58 -9.55 -13.03 -9.72
C ASN A 58 -9.62 -12.96 -8.19
N ARG A 59 -8.47 -12.96 -7.49
CA ARG A 59 -8.41 -12.87 -6.03
C ARG A 59 -8.94 -11.54 -5.49
N PHE A 60 -8.68 -10.42 -6.18
CA PHE A 60 -9.17 -9.11 -5.75
C PHE A 60 -10.68 -8.95 -5.88
N ASN A 61 -11.28 -9.51 -6.93
CA ASN A 61 -12.72 -9.41 -7.18
C ASN A 61 -13.53 -10.26 -6.19
N ALA A 62 -13.11 -11.50 -5.93
CA ALA A 62 -13.76 -12.38 -4.94
C ALA A 62 -13.74 -11.79 -3.53
N MET A 63 -12.72 -11.01 -3.19
CA MET A 63 -12.63 -10.33 -1.90
C MET A 63 -13.65 -9.18 -1.77
N LYS A 64 -13.97 -8.49 -2.88
CA LYS A 64 -14.89 -7.34 -2.90
C LYS A 64 -16.35 -7.76 -2.68
N GLU A 65 -16.75 -8.92 -3.18
CA GLU A 65 -18.12 -9.44 -3.06
C GLU A 65 -18.46 -9.97 -1.66
N ASN A 66 -17.45 -10.36 -0.86
CA ASN A 66 -17.66 -10.85 0.50
C ASN A 66 -17.84 -9.74 1.55
N VAL A 67 -17.51 -8.48 1.21
CA VAL A 67 -17.55 -7.35 2.16
C VAL A 67 -18.99 -6.86 2.41
N SER A 68 -19.90 -7.00 1.44
CA SER A 68 -21.27 -6.48 1.57
C SER A 68 -22.18 -7.28 2.52
N ASN A 69 -21.76 -8.48 2.96
CA ASN A 69 -22.55 -9.37 3.82
C ASN A 69 -21.99 -9.52 5.25
N LEU A 70 -20.94 -8.78 5.62
CA LEU A 70 -20.35 -8.87 6.95
C LEU A 70 -21.13 -7.99 7.94
N ALA A 71 -21.62 -8.61 9.01
CA ALA A 71 -22.05 -7.89 10.20
C ALA A 71 -20.94 -6.91 10.63
N HIS A 72 -21.30 -5.69 11.02
CA HIS A 72 -20.39 -4.58 11.36
C HIS A 72 -19.66 -4.82 12.70
N ASP A 73 -18.92 -5.91 12.81
CA ASP A 73 -18.09 -6.26 13.95
C ASP A 73 -16.81 -5.41 13.91
N THR A 74 -16.81 -4.30 14.66
CA THR A 74 -15.62 -3.45 14.81
C THR A 74 -14.53 -4.22 15.57
N VAL A 75 -13.44 -4.55 14.89
CA VAL A 75 -12.33 -5.31 15.48
C VAL A 75 -11.15 -4.43 15.87
N PHE A 76 -10.97 -3.28 15.25
CA PHE A 76 -9.90 -2.34 15.57
C PHE A 76 -10.47 -0.94 15.72
N GLU A 77 -10.13 -0.27 16.80
CA GLU A 77 -10.65 1.05 17.11
C GLU A 77 -9.54 1.96 17.62
N VAL A 78 -9.50 3.16 17.07
CA VAL A 78 -8.58 4.22 17.44
C VAL A 78 -9.42 5.41 17.89
N ARG A 79 -9.17 5.92 19.09
CA ARG A 79 -9.89 7.07 19.65
C ARG A 79 -8.92 8.15 20.10
N ASN A 80 -9.04 9.32 19.49
CA ASN A 80 -8.35 10.57 19.84
C ASN A 80 -6.82 10.38 19.97
N VAL A 81 -6.24 9.59 19.07
CA VAL A 81 -4.79 9.38 19.06
C VAL A 81 -4.09 10.66 18.62
N THR A 82 -3.19 11.12 19.48
CA THR A 82 -2.40 12.33 19.29
C THR A 82 -0.94 12.00 19.58
N SER A 83 -0.03 12.38 18.68
CA SER A 83 1.42 12.21 18.86
C SER A 83 1.96 13.22 19.88
N ARG A 84 3.13 12.95 20.46
CA ARG A 84 3.82 13.91 21.35
C ARG A 84 4.08 15.24 20.64
N ASP A 85 4.53 15.17 19.38
CA ASP A 85 4.55 16.32 18.49
C ASP A 85 3.18 16.49 17.84
N ARG A 86 2.33 17.34 18.40
CA ARG A 86 0.94 17.54 17.95
C ARG A 86 0.82 18.05 16.51
N LYS A 87 1.91 18.51 15.89
CA LYS A 87 1.90 18.92 14.47
C LYS A 87 1.85 17.74 13.51
N LYS A 88 2.26 16.54 13.96
CA LYS A 88 2.33 15.34 13.12
C LYS A 88 1.01 14.56 13.09
N VAL A 89 0.44 14.28 14.27
CA VAL A 89 -0.81 13.53 14.44
C VAL A 89 -1.61 14.16 15.56
N ARG A 90 -2.87 14.51 15.29
CA ARG A 90 -3.75 15.18 16.25
C ARG A 90 -5.18 14.68 16.14
N ASP A 91 -5.70 14.20 17.26
CA ASP A 91 -7.10 13.86 17.52
C ASP A 91 -7.68 12.91 16.46
N ILE A 92 -6.91 11.89 16.07
CA ILE A 92 -7.31 10.93 15.05
C ILE A 92 -8.17 9.83 15.67
N SER A 93 -9.35 9.62 15.08
CA SER A 93 -10.29 8.56 15.46
C SER A 93 -10.80 7.83 14.23
N PHE A 94 -10.81 6.51 14.27
CA PHE A 94 -11.38 5.65 13.23
C PHE A 94 -11.61 4.23 13.76
N SER A 95 -12.46 3.47 13.08
CA SER A 95 -12.71 2.06 13.35
C SER A 95 -12.49 1.23 12.09
N VAL A 96 -12.18 -0.05 12.25
CA VAL A 96 -12.04 -1.03 11.17
C VAL A 96 -12.85 -2.25 11.55
N CYS A 97 -13.74 -2.66 10.64
CA CYS A 97 -14.56 -3.86 10.78
C CYS A 97 -13.78 -5.12 10.43
N ARG A 98 -14.28 -6.27 10.89
CA ARG A 98 -13.71 -7.58 10.55
C ARG A 98 -13.68 -7.76 9.02
N GLY A 99 -12.49 -8.01 8.47
CA GLY A 99 -12.29 -8.23 7.03
C GLY A 99 -12.20 -6.94 6.20
N GLU A 100 -12.32 -5.77 6.82
CA GLU A 100 -12.16 -4.48 6.14
C GLU A 100 -10.67 -4.14 5.93
N ILE A 101 -10.38 -3.52 4.79
CA ILE A 101 -9.08 -2.91 4.50
C ILE A 101 -9.27 -1.39 4.47
N LEU A 102 -8.73 -0.69 5.48
CA LEU A 102 -8.75 0.76 5.55
C LEU A 102 -7.48 1.37 4.93
N GLY A 103 -7.65 2.28 3.97
CA GLY A 103 -6.56 3.00 3.32
C GLY A 103 -6.46 4.46 3.75
N PHE A 104 -5.24 4.94 4.01
CA PHE A 104 -4.95 6.36 4.29
C PHE A 104 -4.23 7.01 3.11
N ALA A 105 -4.87 8.02 2.49
CA ALA A 105 -4.31 8.79 1.38
C ALA A 105 -4.07 10.25 1.79
N GLY A 106 -3.12 10.92 1.12
CA GLY A 106 -2.77 12.31 1.41
C GLY A 106 -1.46 12.71 0.73
N LEU A 107 -1.16 14.02 0.74
CA LEU A 107 0.10 14.55 0.23
C LEU A 107 1.29 14.12 1.11
N VAL A 108 2.51 14.35 0.63
CA VAL A 108 3.72 14.21 1.45
C VAL A 108 3.61 15.14 2.66
N GLY A 109 3.94 14.65 3.85
CA GLY A 109 3.81 15.40 5.10
C GLY A 109 2.40 15.42 5.72
N SER A 110 1.43 14.71 5.15
CA SER A 110 0.07 14.60 5.71
C SER A 110 -0.04 13.82 7.03
N GLY A 111 1.06 13.27 7.56
CA GLY A 111 1.05 12.53 8.82
C GLY A 111 0.74 11.03 8.69
N ARG A 112 0.69 10.46 7.48
CA ARG A 112 0.35 9.05 7.25
C ARG A 112 1.34 8.10 7.93
N THR A 113 2.63 8.30 7.69
CA THR A 113 3.70 7.46 8.28
C THR A 113 3.79 7.67 9.78
N GLU A 114 3.62 8.92 10.22
CA GLU A 114 3.65 9.35 11.60
C GLU A 114 2.48 8.74 12.40
N LEU A 115 1.28 8.67 11.81
CA LEU A 115 0.13 7.99 12.39
C LEU A 115 0.44 6.50 12.58
N MET A 116 0.93 5.81 11.54
CA MET A 116 1.26 4.39 11.63
C MET A 116 2.35 4.11 12.67
N ASN A 117 3.38 4.97 12.72
CA ASN A 117 4.41 4.91 13.76
C ASN A 117 3.82 5.12 15.17
N CYS A 118 2.89 6.05 15.34
CA CYS A 118 2.22 6.29 16.62
C CYS A 118 1.36 5.11 17.05
N LEU A 119 0.59 4.51 16.13
CA LEU A 119 -0.25 3.35 16.43
C LEU A 119 0.59 2.13 16.82
N PHE A 120 1.76 1.95 16.18
CA PHE A 120 2.66 0.84 16.46
C PHE A 120 3.63 1.09 17.63
N GLY A 121 3.58 2.26 18.26
CA GLY A 121 4.45 2.61 19.40
C GLY A 121 5.90 2.91 19.02
N VAL A 122 6.20 3.19 17.75
CA VAL A 122 7.50 3.73 17.30
C VAL A 122 7.64 5.17 17.78
N ASP A 123 6.62 5.98 17.51
CA ASP A 123 6.54 7.37 17.97
C ASP A 123 5.69 7.44 19.25
N LYS A 124 6.15 8.21 20.24
CA LYS A 124 5.42 8.36 21.51
C LYS A 124 4.12 9.14 21.29
N ARG A 125 3.01 8.60 21.79
CA ARG A 125 1.71 9.27 21.84
C ARG A 125 1.62 10.18 23.07
N ALA A 126 0.93 11.31 22.92
CA ALA A 126 0.53 12.17 24.03
C ALA A 126 -0.77 11.69 24.69
N GLY A 127 -1.61 10.97 23.95
CA GLY A 127 -2.89 10.46 24.42
C GLY A 127 -3.62 9.64 23.36
N GLY A 128 -4.85 9.27 23.70
CA GLY A 128 -5.72 8.41 22.90
C GLY A 128 -5.64 6.94 23.28
N GLU A 129 -6.63 6.19 22.83
CA GLU A 129 -6.83 4.77 23.11
C GLU A 129 -6.81 3.97 21.80
N ILE A 130 -6.21 2.78 21.83
CA ILE A 130 -6.20 1.85 20.70
C ILE A 130 -6.73 0.51 21.20
N ARG A 131 -7.83 0.03 20.62
CA ARG A 131 -8.47 -1.22 21.00
C ARG A 131 -8.41 -2.23 19.86
N LEU A 132 -8.16 -3.49 20.22
CA LEU A 132 -8.22 -4.64 19.31
C LEU A 132 -9.15 -5.69 19.94
N ASN A 133 -10.18 -6.09 19.20
CA ASN A 133 -11.26 -6.98 19.67
C ASN A 133 -11.85 -6.51 21.02
N GLY A 134 -12.14 -5.21 21.13
CA GLY A 134 -12.70 -4.58 22.33
C GLY A 134 -11.72 -4.40 23.50
N LYS A 135 -10.50 -4.93 23.45
CA LYS A 135 -9.48 -4.79 24.51
C LYS A 135 -8.54 -3.63 24.20
N ASP A 136 -8.29 -2.77 25.19
CA ASP A 136 -7.26 -1.73 25.06
C ASP A 136 -5.87 -2.39 24.94
N ILE A 137 -5.20 -2.10 23.83
CA ILE A 137 -3.86 -2.58 23.55
C ILE A 137 -2.81 -1.46 23.62
N SER A 138 -3.22 -0.19 23.53
CA SER A 138 -2.39 1.03 23.51
C SER A 138 -0.86 0.77 23.66
N PRO A 139 -0.19 0.32 22.58
CA PRO A 139 1.17 -0.22 22.70
C PRO A 139 2.17 0.88 23.00
N ARG A 140 3.17 0.57 23.84
CA ARG A 140 4.21 1.53 24.27
C ARG A 140 5.52 1.41 23.49
N SER A 141 5.68 0.34 22.72
CA SER A 141 6.84 0.09 21.87
C SER A 141 6.45 -0.84 20.70
N PRO A 142 7.28 -0.92 19.64
CA PRO A 142 7.04 -1.85 18.53
C PRO A 142 6.94 -3.31 18.97
N LEU A 143 7.79 -3.72 19.91
CA LEU A 143 7.76 -5.09 20.45
C LEU A 143 6.47 -5.37 21.23
N ASP A 144 5.96 -4.38 21.97
CA ASP A 144 4.69 -4.48 22.69
C ASP A 144 3.51 -4.59 21.71
N ALA A 145 3.53 -3.82 20.61
CA ALA A 145 2.53 -3.93 19.54
C ALA A 145 2.49 -5.34 18.92
N VAL A 146 3.67 -5.93 18.64
CA VAL A 146 3.77 -7.31 18.13
C VAL A 146 3.20 -8.32 19.12
N LYS A 147 3.55 -8.22 20.40
CA LYS A 147 3.01 -9.10 21.46
C LYS A 147 1.49 -8.99 21.59
N LYS A 148 0.90 -7.86 21.19
CA LYS A 148 -0.53 -7.59 21.21
C LYS A 148 -1.23 -7.89 19.88
N GLY A 149 -0.55 -8.56 18.95
CA GLY A 149 -1.14 -9.07 17.72
C GLY A 149 -1.09 -8.12 16.51
N MET A 150 -0.28 -7.06 16.57
CA MET A 150 -0.07 -6.16 15.43
C MET A 150 1.19 -6.54 14.65
N ALA A 151 1.17 -6.35 13.34
CA ALA A 151 2.37 -6.39 12.51
C ALA A 151 2.49 -5.07 11.75
N TYR A 152 3.72 -4.56 11.63
CA TYR A 152 3.99 -3.34 10.86
C TYR A 152 5.10 -3.61 9.85
N ILE A 153 4.72 -3.58 8.59
CA ILE A 153 5.61 -3.78 7.45
C ILE A 153 5.91 -2.41 6.87
N LYS A 154 7.19 -2.00 6.96
CA LYS A 154 7.67 -0.80 6.27
C LYS A 154 8.37 -1.20 4.98
N LEU A 155 8.12 -0.47 3.90
CA LEU A 155 9.07 -0.47 2.79
C LEU A 155 10.33 0.28 3.24
N HIS A 156 11.49 -0.34 3.04
CA HIS A 156 12.77 0.33 3.21
C HIS A 156 12.98 1.29 2.04
N GLY A 157 13.01 2.59 2.31
CA GLY A 157 13.27 3.61 1.30
C GLY A 157 13.14 5.03 1.85
N GLN A 158 14.31 5.62 2.13
CA GLN A 158 14.56 7.04 2.47
C GLN A 158 14.21 7.47 3.90
N ALA A 159 15.27 7.64 4.70
CA ALA A 159 15.33 8.56 5.85
C ALA A 159 15.59 9.97 5.35
#